data_AF-A0A8H2ZPE4-F1
#
_entry.id   AF-A0A8H2ZPE4-F1
#
_cell.length_a   1.000
_cell.length_b   1.000
_cell.length_c   1.000
_cell.angle_alpha   90.00
_cell.angle_beta   90.00
_cell.angle_gamma   90.00
#
_symmetry.space_group_name_H-M   'P 1'
#
loop_
_entity.id
_entity.type
_entity.pdbx_description
1 polymer ?
#
loop_
_entity_poly.entity_id
_entity_poly.type
_entity_poly.pdbx_seq_one_letter_code
_entity_poly.pdbx_strand_id
1 'polypeptide(L)'
;MAATFETLRLYHPLLTFTKSTGNLPRTVTYHSNQLYLPPDTIILPNLLGIKCHPRYWGSDRLLWRPSRWIEESTNPKMVKRQKDYGHHQEAHSCLGPTDLEDVLVRNSAK
;
A
#
# COMPACT_ATOMS: atom_id res chain seq x y z
N MET A 1 12.57 8.58 3.03
CA MET A 1 11.59 7.48 2.90
C MET A 1 10.98 7.35 1.50
N ALA A 2 10.86 8.44 0.72
CA ALA A 2 10.25 8.42 -0.62
C ALA A 2 10.86 7.41 -1.62
N ALA A 3 12.18 7.30 -1.69
CA ALA A 3 12.86 6.35 -2.59
C ALA A 3 12.56 4.88 -2.23
N THR A 4 12.52 4.54 -0.93
CA THR A 4 12.24 3.18 -0.46
C THR A 4 10.83 2.74 -0.84
N PHE A 5 9.82 3.60 -0.68
CA PHE A 5 8.44 3.27 -1.04
C PHE A 5 8.26 3.08 -2.55
N GLU A 6 8.92 3.92 -3.36
CA GLU A 6 8.87 3.76 -4.82
C GLU A 6 9.55 2.47 -5.28
N THR A 7 10.66 2.11 -4.64
CA THR A 7 11.33 0.84 -4.89
C THR A 7 10.44 -0.34 -4.50
N LEU A 8 9.83 -0.34 -3.32
CA LEU A 8 8.92 -1.41 -2.88
C LEU A 8 7.65 -1.53 -3.73
N ARG A 9 7.24 -0.44 -4.39
CA ARG A 9 6.12 -0.44 -5.32
C ARG A 9 6.47 -1.17 -6.63
N LEU A 10 7.61 -0.84 -7.24
CA LEU A 10 8.05 -1.43 -8.52
C LEU A 10 8.69 -2.81 -8.34
N TYR A 11 9.38 -3.02 -7.22
CA TYR A 11 10.13 -4.22 -6.88
C TYR A 11 9.58 -4.80 -5.58
N HIS A 12 8.30 -5.17 -5.61
CA HIS A 12 7.63 -5.71 -4.45
C HIS A 12 8.27 -7.06 -4.05
N PRO A 13 8.79 -7.21 -2.81
CA PRO A 13 9.44 -8.46 -2.39
C PRO A 13 8.45 -9.61 -2.21
N LEU A 14 7.14 -9.30 -2.12
CA LEU A 14 6.08 -10.29 -2.00
C LEU A 14 5.46 -10.53 -3.37
N LEU A 15 5.70 -11.70 -3.97
CA LEU A 15 5.16 -12.01 -5.29
C LEU A 15 3.66 -12.29 -5.25
N THR A 16 3.18 -12.92 -4.18
CA THR A 16 1.77 -13.30 -4.03
C THR A 16 1.38 -13.34 -2.55
N PHE A 17 0.10 -13.10 -2.26
CA PHE A 17 -0.51 -13.62 -1.04
C PHE A 17 -1.76 -14.40 -1.41
N THR A 18 -2.08 -15.44 -0.63
CA THR A 18 -3.24 -16.29 -0.88
C THR A 18 -4.41 -15.88 0.01
N LYS A 19 -5.60 -15.83 -0.58
CA LYS A 19 -6.86 -15.86 0.17
C LYS A 19 -7.57 -17.17 -0.15
N SER A 20 -8.41 -17.64 0.77
CA SER A 20 -9.24 -18.82 0.55
C SER A 20 -10.68 -18.48 0.89
N THR A 21 -11.62 -19.07 0.17
CA THR A 21 -13.05 -19.06 0.56
C THR A 21 -13.31 -19.94 1.79
N GLY A 22 -12.36 -20.83 2.14
CA GLY A 22 -12.54 -21.81 3.22
C GLY A 22 -13.66 -22.78 2.88
N ASN A 23 -14.32 -23.32 3.89
CA ASN A 23 -15.37 -24.32 3.71
C ASN A 23 -16.72 -23.74 3.24
N LEU A 24 -16.85 -22.42 3.09
CA LEU A 24 -18.10 -21.77 2.71
C LEU A 24 -17.97 -21.04 1.38
N PRO A 25 -19.01 -21.05 0.54
CA PRO A 25 -19.00 -20.26 -0.68
C PRO A 25 -19.03 -18.76 -0.35
N ARG A 26 -18.49 -17.95 -1.25
CA ARG A 26 -18.51 -16.49 -1.10
C ARG A 26 -18.86 -15.79 -2.40
N THR A 27 -19.76 -14.82 -2.34
CA THR A 27 -20.08 -13.98 -3.49
C THR A 27 -19.36 -12.64 -3.37
N VAL A 28 -18.70 -12.22 -4.45
CA VAL A 28 -18.00 -10.94 -4.55
C VAL A 28 -18.65 -10.09 -5.64
N THR A 29 -18.96 -8.84 -5.33
CA THR A 29 -19.52 -7.90 -6.32
C THR A 29 -18.39 -7.19 -7.06
N TYR A 30 -18.38 -7.29 -8.39
CA TYR A 30 -17.42 -6.61 -9.27
C TYR A 30 -18.13 -5.95 -10.45
N HIS A 31 -18.04 -4.62 -10.57
CA HIS A 31 -18.65 -3.85 -11.67
C HIS A 31 -20.12 -4.23 -11.94
N SER A 32 -20.92 -4.28 -10.87
CA SER A 32 -22.34 -4.67 -10.89
C SER A 32 -22.64 -6.15 -11.20
N ASN A 33 -21.61 -6.97 -11.43
CA ASN A 33 -21.75 -8.41 -11.56
C ASN A 33 -21.49 -9.10 -10.22
N GLN A 34 -22.27 -10.12 -9.90
CA GLN A 34 -22.03 -10.98 -8.75
C GLN A 34 -21.19 -12.18 -9.20
N LEU A 35 -19.97 -12.29 -8.66
CA LEU A 35 -19.10 -13.42 -8.89
C LEU A 35 -19.25 -14.40 -7.73
N TYR A 36 -19.79 -15.58 -8.02
CA TYR A 36 -19.89 -16.67 -7.06
C TYR A 36 -18.57 -17.45 -6.99
N LEU A 37 -17.96 -17.49 -5.81
CA LEU A 37 -16.75 -18.26 -5.52
C LEU A 37 -17.15 -19.51 -4.72
N PRO A 38 -16.88 -20.72 -5.24
CA PRO A 38 -17.15 -21.96 -4.52
C PRO A 38 -16.37 -22.09 -3.20
N PRO A 39 -16.77 -22.99 -2.30
CA PRO A 39 -15.91 -23.43 -1.21
C PRO A 39 -14.56 -23.95 -1.71
N ASP A 40 -13.58 -23.96 -0.82
CA ASP A 40 -12.22 -24.50 -1.00
C ASP A 40 -11.47 -23.92 -2.20
N THR A 41 -11.81 -22.68 -2.57
CA THR A 41 -11.18 -21.97 -3.68
C THR A 41 -10.05 -21.08 -3.17
N ILE A 42 -8.85 -21.31 -3.71
CA ILE A 42 -7.69 -20.44 -3.48
C ILE A 42 -7.73 -19.28 -4.46
N ILE A 43 -7.59 -18.07 -3.93
CA ILE A 43 -7.57 -16.82 -4.67
C ILE A 43 -6.17 -16.24 -4.58
N LEU A 44 -5.58 -15.95 -5.73
CA LEU A 44 -4.22 -15.41 -5.89
C LEU A 44 -4.32 -14.03 -6.56
N PRO A 45 -4.38 -12.92 -5.80
CA PRO A 45 -4.39 -11.59 -6.38
C PRO A 45 -3.05 -11.27 -7.05
N ASN A 46 -3.13 -10.66 -8.24
CA ASN A 46 -1.94 -10.16 -8.92
C ASN A 46 -1.47 -8.83 -8.28
N LEU A 47 -0.57 -8.93 -7.30
CA LEU A 47 0.00 -7.79 -6.58
C LEU A 47 0.72 -6.80 -7.50
N LEU A 48 1.57 -7.30 -8.41
CA LEU A 48 2.28 -6.45 -9.37
C LEU A 48 1.29 -5.73 -10.28
N GLY A 49 0.24 -6.43 -10.71
CA GLY A 49 -0.88 -5.85 -11.45
C GLY A 49 -1.46 -4.65 -10.73
N ILE A 50 -1.71 -4.75 -9.42
CA ILE A 50 -2.27 -3.64 -8.61
C ILE A 50 -1.26 -2.49 -8.47
N LYS A 51 0.02 -2.78 -8.19
CA LYS A 51 1.07 -1.76 -7.97
C LYS A 51 1.54 -1.06 -9.25
N CYS A 52 1.21 -1.62 -10.42
CA CYS A 52 1.56 -1.09 -11.74
C CYS A 52 0.32 -0.89 -12.63
N HIS A 53 -0.90 -0.85 -12.07
CA HIS A 53 -2.10 -0.64 -12.88
C HIS A 53 -2.23 0.83 -13.30
N PRO A 54 -2.45 1.14 -14.59
CA PRO A 54 -2.54 2.53 -15.06
C PRO A 54 -3.72 3.30 -14.46
N ARG A 55 -4.80 2.59 -14.11
CA ARG A 55 -5.97 3.18 -13.43
C ARG A 55 -5.63 3.86 -12.10
N TYR A 56 -4.67 3.31 -11.34
CA TYR A 56 -4.31 3.82 -10.01
C TYR A 56 -3.03 4.66 -10.03
N TRP A 57 -2.08 4.31 -10.90
CA TRP A 57 -0.73 4.90 -10.90
C TRP A 57 -0.44 5.81 -12.08
N GLY A 58 -1.37 5.97 -13.02
CA GLY A 58 -1.22 6.81 -14.21
C GLY A 58 -0.42 6.16 -15.33
N SER A 59 -0.13 6.94 -16.37
CA SER A 59 0.68 6.51 -17.52
C SER A 59 2.13 6.23 -17.14
N ASP A 60 2.66 6.95 -16.15
CA ASP A 60 4.03 6.87 -15.66
C ASP A 60 4.24 5.76 -14.60
N ARG A 61 3.27 4.86 -14.42
CA ARG A 61 3.27 3.79 -13.41
C ARG A 61 4.51 2.89 -13.41
N LEU A 62 5.18 2.73 -14.54
CA LEU A 62 6.38 1.88 -14.67
C LEU A 62 7.68 2.68 -14.51
N LEU A 63 7.59 4.01 -14.43
CA LEU A 63 8.74 4.87 -14.18
C LEU A 63 9.02 4.92 -12.67
N TRP A 64 10.30 4.84 -12.30
CA TRP A 64 10.72 5.03 -10.93
C TRP A 64 10.71 6.52 -10.60
N ARG A 65 9.70 6.97 -9.82
CA ARG A 65 9.47 8.38 -9.49
C ARG A 65 9.29 8.60 -7.98
N PRO A 66 10.38 8.67 -7.19
CA PRO A 66 10.31 8.85 -5.73
C PRO A 66 9.53 10.08 -5.29
N SER A 67 9.54 11.15 -6.09
CA SER A 67 8.81 12.38 -5.77
C SER A 67 7.30 12.18 -5.59
N ARG A 68 6.74 11.06 -6.07
CA ARG A 68 5.34 10.66 -5.84
C ARG A 68 4.98 10.55 -4.35
N TRP A 69 5.95 10.27 -3.49
CA TRP A 69 5.77 10.07 -2.06
C TRP A 69 6.16 11.29 -1.22
N ILE A 70 6.49 12.41 -1.88
CA ILE A 70 6.82 13.66 -1.21
C ILE A 70 5.55 14.50 -1.19
N GLU A 71 5.03 14.80 -0.01
CA GLU A 71 3.95 15.76 0.13
C GLU A 71 4.50 17.16 -0.14
N GLU A 72 3.90 17.89 -1.08
CA GLU A 72 4.21 19.29 -1.27
C GLU A 72 3.73 20.06 -0.04
N SER A 73 4.66 20.49 0.81
CA SER A 73 4.35 21.38 1.92
C SER A 73 3.86 22.72 1.37
N THR A 74 2.56 22.84 1.15
CA THR A 74 1.94 24.13 0.81
C THR A 74 1.81 24.94 2.10
N ASN A 75 2.94 25.34 2.68
CA ASN A 75 2.98 26.42 3.65
C ASN A 75 4.40 27.05 3.72
N PRO A 76 4.62 28.25 3.14
CA PRO A 76 5.94 28.91 3.14
C PRO A 76 6.39 29.43 4.51
N LYS A 77 5.72 29.08 5.60
CA LYS A 77 5.98 29.63 6.94
C LYS A 77 6.40 28.59 7.98
N MET A 78 7.30 27.65 7.70
CA MET A 78 7.97 26.90 8.79
C MET A 78 9.39 26.45 8.43
N VAL A 79 10.26 27.40 8.06
CA VAL A 79 11.69 27.27 8.34
C VAL A 79 11.92 27.81 9.76
N LYS A 80 11.89 26.93 10.75
CA LYS A 80 12.60 27.00 12.04
C LYS A 80 12.02 25.96 12.99
N ARG A 81 12.73 24.85 13.15
CA ARG A 81 12.94 24.16 14.43
C ARG A 81 14.08 23.15 14.26
N GLN A 82 15.28 23.69 14.10
CA GLN A 82 16.50 23.02 14.54
C GLN A 82 16.63 23.36 16.03
N LYS A 83 16.20 22.47 16.94
CA LYS A 83 16.63 22.46 18.35
C LYS A 83 16.55 21.04 18.92
N ASP A 84 17.73 20.52 19.20
CA ASP A 84 18.10 19.63 20.31
C ASP A 84 17.44 18.24 20.38
N TYR A 85 18.11 17.24 19.79
CA TYR A 85 18.02 15.85 20.25
C TYR A 85 19.13 15.61 21.27
N GLY A 86 18.83 15.87 22.53
CA GLY A 86 19.52 15.28 23.67
C GLY A 86 19.16 13.79 23.78
N HIS A 87 20.19 12.98 24.04
CA HIS A 87 20.09 11.56 24.35
C HIS A 87 19.00 11.25 25.40
N HIS A 88 18.11 10.31 25.10
CA HIS A 88 17.67 9.30 26.06
C HIS A 88 17.34 8.00 25.33
N GLN A 89 18.16 6.99 25.60
CA GLN A 89 17.92 5.59 25.29
C GLN A 89 16.73 5.10 26.12
N GLU A 90 15.80 4.35 25.52
CA GLU A 90 15.47 2.98 25.93
C GLU A 90 14.49 2.32 24.97
N ALA A 91 14.62 0.99 24.88
CA ALA A 91 14.03 0.09 23.92
C ALA A 91 12.51 -0.05 24.07
N HIS A 92 11.84 -0.58 23.05
CA HIS A 92 11.02 -1.81 23.12
C HIS A 92 10.15 -1.95 21.85
N SER A 93 10.28 -3.12 21.22
CA SER A 93 9.31 -3.81 20.35
C SER A 93 8.91 -3.22 18.99
N CYS A 94 9.40 -3.88 17.93
CA CYS A 94 8.62 -4.54 16.87
C CYS A 94 7.33 -3.84 16.39
N LEU A 95 7.40 -3.32 15.17
CA LEU A 95 6.32 -2.96 14.24
C LEU A 95 4.95 -3.61 14.56
N GLY A 96 3.99 -2.78 14.97
CA GLY A 96 2.59 -3.17 15.09
C GLY A 96 1.93 -3.38 13.72
N PRO A 97 0.92 -4.26 13.61
CA PRO A 97 0.29 -4.67 12.34
C PRO A 97 -0.66 -3.62 11.72
N THR A 98 -0.60 -2.36 12.12
CA THR A 98 -1.61 -1.33 11.78
C THR A 98 -1.34 -0.55 10.48
N ASP A 99 -0.16 -0.65 9.87
CA ASP A 99 0.19 0.22 8.73
C ASP A 99 -0.23 -0.30 7.33
N LEU A 100 -0.61 -1.57 7.20
CA LEU A 100 -0.95 -2.15 5.89
C LEU A 100 -2.42 -1.91 5.49
N GLU A 101 -3.33 -1.89 6.44
CA GLU A 101 -4.76 -1.62 6.19
C GLU A 101 -5.01 -0.13 5.92
N ASP A 102 -4.23 0.77 6.56
CA ASP A 102 -4.37 2.22 6.39
C ASP A 102 -4.00 2.70 4.97
N VAL A 103 -3.05 2.04 4.31
CA VAL A 103 -2.69 2.34 2.92
C VAL A 103 -3.76 1.84 1.94
N LEU A 104 -4.46 0.75 2.26
CA LEU A 104 -5.55 0.21 1.45
C LEU A 104 -6.83 1.04 1.58
N VAL A 105 -7.17 1.49 2.79
CA VAL A 105 -8.37 2.32 3.04
C VAL A 105 -8.24 3.71 2.39
N ARG A 106 -7.06 4.35 2.44
CA ARG A 106 -6.83 5.67 1.84
C ARG A 106 -7.01 5.71 0.31
N ASN A 107 -6.91 4.56 -0.37
CA ASN A 107 -7.10 4.46 -1.83
C ASN A 107 -8.53 4.05 -2.24
N SER A 108 -9.45 3.84 -1.28
CA SER A 108 -10.86 3.52 -1.56
C SER A 108 -11.78 4.75 -1.56
N ALA A 109 -11.26 5.94 -1.24
CA ALA A 109 -12.00 7.20 -1.25
C ALA A 109 -11.47 8.14 -2.34
N LYS A 110 -11.57 7.72 -3.60
CA LYS A 110 -11.68 8.59 -4.78
C LYS A 110 -12.06 7.80 -6.02
#